data_AF-A0A124G9M3-F1
#
_entry.id   AF-A0A124G9M3-F1
#
_cell.length_a   1.000
_cell.length_b   1.000
_cell.length_c   1.000
_cell.angle_alpha   90.00
_cell.angle_beta   90.00
_cell.angle_gamma   90.00
#
_symmetry.space_group_name_H-M   'P 1'
#
loop_
_entity.id
_entity.type
_entity.pdbx_description
1 polymer ?
#
loop_
_entity_poly.entity_id
_entity_poly.type
_entity_poly.pdbx_seq_one_letter_code
_entity_poly.pdbx_strand_id
1 'polypeptide(L)'
;MVRPAAYGSGRARGGARAFLTAEITAGRLPISGDLGFVLHHRSGEHVHLLLVCTWRDDNEMWETVYVRDLRRDDTFALMPQTTHRGVICMWEFGVVAHEHAAWTRYLRSTRDTPAKREYAEALLTGTI
;
A
#
# COMPACT_ATOMS: atom_id res chain seq x y z
N MET A 1 15.57 -5.14 5.38
CA MET A 1 14.87 -4.96 6.67
C MET A 1 13.59 -4.16 6.44
N VAL A 2 12.42 -4.77 6.64
CA VAL A 2 11.10 -4.15 6.39
C VAL A 2 10.52 -3.64 7.71
N ARG A 3 10.15 -2.36 7.80
CA ARG A 3 9.60 -1.74 9.03
C ARG A 3 8.08 -1.52 8.92
N PRO A 4 7.32 -1.66 10.02
CA PRO A 4 5.89 -1.36 9.98
C PRO A 4 5.63 0.16 9.88
N ALA A 5 4.84 0.59 8.89
CA ALA A 5 4.23 1.92 8.84
C ALA A 5 2.77 1.76 9.27
N ALA A 6 2.34 2.40 10.36
CA ALA A 6 1.20 1.86 11.09
C ALA A 6 0.05 2.84 11.40
N TYR A 7 -1.15 2.40 11.01
CA TYR A 7 -2.42 2.70 11.64
C TYR A 7 -3.03 1.37 12.15
N GLY A 8 -3.28 1.21 13.46
CA GLY A 8 -3.85 -0.02 14.06
C GLY A 8 -3.28 -0.43 15.43
N SER A 9 -4.04 -1.21 16.21
CA SER A 9 -3.73 -1.62 17.60
C SER A 9 -2.59 -2.64 17.74
N GLY A 10 -1.89 -2.66 18.87
CA GLY A 10 -0.65 -3.43 19.09
C GLY A 10 -0.78 -4.96 18.90
N ARG A 11 -1.92 -5.55 19.28
CA ARG A 11 -2.16 -7.01 19.14
C ARG A 11 -2.33 -7.44 17.68
N ALA A 12 -2.97 -6.59 16.85
CA ALA A 12 -3.12 -6.84 15.41
C ALA A 12 -1.77 -6.79 14.68
N ARG A 13 -0.84 -5.92 15.13
CA ARG A 13 0.52 -5.84 14.59
C ARG A 13 1.35 -7.08 14.89
N GLY A 14 1.22 -7.65 16.10
CA GLY A 14 1.95 -8.87 16.50
C GLY A 14 1.60 -10.07 15.62
N GLY A 15 0.32 -10.35 15.41
CA GLY A 15 -0.13 -11.47 14.56
C GLY A 15 0.29 -11.33 13.10
N ALA A 16 0.19 -10.11 12.54
CA ALA A 16 0.64 -9.82 11.17
C ALA A 16 2.16 -10.02 11.00
N ARG A 17 2.96 -9.56 11.96
CA ARG A 17 4.42 -9.77 11.93
C ARG A 17 4.78 -11.25 11.98
N ALA A 18 4.13 -12.03 12.83
CA ALA A 18 4.35 -13.46 12.93
C ALA A 18 4.01 -14.17 11.60
N PHE A 19 2.87 -13.83 11.01
CA PHE A 19 2.46 -14.34 9.70
C PHE A 19 3.51 -14.04 8.61
N LEU A 20 3.92 -12.77 8.46
CA LEU A 20 4.92 -12.40 7.44
C LEU A 20 6.28 -13.06 7.67
N THR A 21 6.68 -13.24 8.94
CA THR A 21 7.92 -13.97 9.27
C THR A 21 7.84 -15.43 8.82
N ALA A 22 6.67 -16.07 8.96
CA ALA A 22 6.45 -17.42 8.49
C ALA A 22 6.46 -17.51 6.95
N GLU A 23 5.86 -16.53 6.25
CA GLU A 23 5.89 -16.45 4.79
C GLU A 23 7.31 -16.29 4.22
N ILE A 24 8.13 -15.45 4.86
CA ILE A 24 9.54 -15.25 4.50
C ILE A 24 10.34 -16.53 4.77
N THR A 25 10.21 -17.10 5.97
CA THR A 25 10.93 -18.34 6.35
C THR A 25 10.59 -19.50 5.42
N ALA A 26 9.34 -19.59 4.97
CA ALA A 26 8.88 -20.62 4.06
C ALA A 26 9.17 -20.31 2.57
N GLY A 27 9.79 -19.18 2.24
CA GLY A 27 10.09 -18.78 0.87
C GLY A 27 8.87 -18.44 0.00
N ARG A 28 7.69 -18.25 0.62
CA ARG A 28 6.43 -17.91 -0.10
C ARG A 28 6.33 -16.42 -0.42
N LEU A 29 6.99 -15.58 0.36
CA LEU A 29 7.20 -14.17 0.06
C LEU A 29 8.58 -14.00 -0.57
N PRO A 30 8.69 -13.72 -1.88
CA PRO A 30 9.96 -13.75 -2.60
C PRO A 30 10.77 -12.46 -2.38
N ILE A 31 11.11 -12.16 -1.13
CA ILE A 31 11.97 -11.04 -0.72
C ILE A 31 13.28 -11.56 -0.14
N SER A 32 14.40 -10.89 -0.43
CA SER A 32 15.74 -11.40 -0.09
C SER A 32 16.64 -10.31 0.47
N GLY A 33 16.41 -9.93 1.73
CA GLY A 33 17.18 -8.88 2.39
C GLY A 33 16.74 -7.45 2.06
N ASP A 34 15.79 -7.30 1.13
CA ASP A 34 15.27 -6.02 0.63
C ASP A 34 14.89 -5.02 1.75
N LEU A 35 15.08 -3.73 1.45
CA LEU A 35 14.61 -2.63 2.30
C LEU A 35 13.18 -2.26 1.90
N GLY A 36 12.36 -1.91 2.89
CA GLY A 36 10.96 -1.62 2.61
C GLY A 36 10.11 -1.38 3.84
N PHE A 37 8.80 -1.46 3.66
CA PHE A 37 7.82 -1.28 4.72
C PHE A 37 6.59 -2.16 4.52
N VAL A 38 5.78 -2.30 5.57
CA VAL A 38 4.46 -2.96 5.48
C VAL A 38 3.39 -1.93 5.81
N LEU A 39 2.40 -1.80 4.92
CA LEU A 39 1.18 -1.06 5.21
C LEU A 39 0.14 -2.00 5.82
N HIS A 40 -0.43 -1.55 6.93
CA HIS A 40 -1.62 -2.14 7.53
C HIS A 40 -2.84 -1.35 7.07
N HIS A 41 -3.68 -1.95 6.23
CA HIS A 41 -4.87 -1.30 5.72
C HIS A 41 -6.13 -2.05 6.15
N ARG A 42 -6.97 -1.40 6.96
CA ARG A 42 -8.33 -1.89 7.21
C ARG A 42 -9.26 -1.23 6.20
N SER A 43 -9.80 -2.03 5.29
CA SER A 43 -10.76 -1.60 4.29
C SER A 43 -12.17 -1.92 4.79
N GLY A 44 -12.91 -0.88 5.16
CA GLY A 44 -14.19 -1.03 5.84
C GLY A 44 -14.08 -1.79 7.17
N GLU A 45 -15.16 -2.45 7.56
CA GLU A 45 -15.26 -3.12 8.87
C GLU A 45 -14.57 -4.48 8.90
N HIS A 46 -14.46 -5.15 7.76
CA HIS A 46 -14.20 -6.59 7.71
C HIS A 46 -13.00 -7.02 6.87
N VAL A 47 -12.34 -6.12 6.15
CA VAL A 47 -11.19 -6.48 5.33
C VAL A 47 -9.93 -5.90 5.95
N HIS A 48 -8.92 -6.76 6.16
CA HIS A 48 -7.59 -6.34 6.58
C HIS A 48 -6.58 -6.77 5.53
N LEU A 49 -5.87 -5.79 4.97
CA LEU A 49 -4.78 -6.00 4.02
C LEU A 49 -3.43 -5.74 4.68
N LEU A 50 -2.45 -6.57 4.32
CA LEU A 50 -1.03 -6.29 4.51
C LEU A 50 -0.40 -6.10 3.14
N LEU A 51 0.07 -4.89 2.85
CA LEU A 51 0.79 -4.59 1.63
C LEU A 51 2.27 -4.57 2.01
N VAL A 52 3.02 -5.56 1.54
CA VAL A 52 4.46 -5.64 1.77
C VAL A 52 5.17 -4.97 0.61
N CYS A 53 5.75 -3.81 0.88
CA CYS A 53 6.42 -2.97 -0.10
C CYS A 53 7.94 -3.10 0.06
N THR A 54 8.67 -3.33 -1.02
CA THR A 54 10.15 -3.29 -1.04
C THR A 54 10.67 -2.38 -2.12
N TRP A 55 11.87 -1.85 -1.93
CA TRP A 55 12.59 -1.09 -2.96
C TRP A 55 13.53 -2.03 -3.69
N ARG A 56 13.43 -2.05 -5.02
CA ARG A 56 14.27 -2.87 -5.90
C ARG A 56 14.70 -2.09 -7.13
N ASP A 57 15.68 -2.65 -7.82
CA ASP A 57 16.16 -2.15 -9.11
C ASP A 57 16.45 -0.64 -9.06
N ASP A 58 16.01 0.12 -10.06
CA ASP A 58 16.22 1.56 -10.21
C ASP A 58 15.28 2.42 -9.32
N ASN A 59 15.18 2.06 -8.03
CA ASN A 59 14.27 2.65 -7.04
C ASN A 59 12.78 2.38 -7.30
N GLU A 60 12.46 1.23 -7.87
CA GLU A 60 11.09 0.79 -8.08
C GLU A 60 10.49 0.23 -6.77
N MET A 61 9.26 0.63 -6.42
CA MET A 61 8.50 -0.01 -5.35
C MET A 61 7.88 -1.31 -5.87
N TRP A 62 8.15 -2.41 -5.19
CA TRP A 62 7.53 -3.70 -5.45
C TRP A 62 6.58 -4.10 -4.32
N GLU A 63 5.46 -4.75 -4.64
CA GLU A 63 4.40 -5.05 -3.67
C GLU A 63 3.93 -6.52 -3.70
N THR A 64 3.69 -7.08 -2.52
CA THR A 64 2.83 -8.26 -2.32
C THR A 64 1.68 -7.91 -1.38
N VAL A 65 0.46 -8.32 -1.72
CA VAL A 65 -0.72 -8.04 -0.90
C VAL A 65 -1.27 -9.32 -0.30
N TYR A 66 -1.42 -9.33 1.01
CA TYR A 66 -2.17 -10.34 1.74
C TYR A 66 -3.49 -9.77 2.23
N VAL A 67 -4.54 -10.59 2.22
CA VAL A 67 -5.89 -10.22 2.63
C VAL A 67 -6.41 -11.16 3.70
N ARG A 68 -7.15 -10.62 4.66
CA ARG A 68 -7.90 -11.37 5.67
C ARG A 68 -9.32 -10.82 5.80
N ASP A 69 -10.30 -11.71 5.78
CA ASP A 69 -11.67 -11.41 6.19
C ASP A 69 -11.81 -11.54 7.71
N LEU A 70 -12.14 -10.46 8.39
CA LEU A 70 -12.28 -10.39 9.84
C LEU A 70 -13.58 -11.01 10.37
N ARG A 71 -14.50 -11.40 9.50
CA ARG A 71 -15.70 -12.17 9.87
C ARG A 71 -15.38 -13.65 10.09
N ARG A 72 -14.23 -14.09 9.62
CA ARG A 72 -13.77 -15.48 9.65
C ARG A 72 -12.61 -15.60 10.62
N ASP A 73 -12.48 -16.76 11.26
CA ASP A 73 -11.30 -17.05 12.10
C ASP A 73 -10.08 -17.50 11.28
N ASP A 74 -10.03 -17.07 10.01
CA ASP A 74 -8.98 -17.43 9.07
C ASP A 74 -7.75 -16.52 9.24
N THR A 75 -6.61 -17.00 8.75
CA THR A 75 -5.36 -16.22 8.70
C THR A 75 -5.33 -15.34 7.44
N PHE A 76 -4.22 -14.63 7.22
CA PHE A 76 -4.00 -13.91 5.96
C PHE A 76 -3.78 -14.90 4.81
N ALA A 77 -4.35 -14.58 3.65
CA ALA A 77 -4.14 -15.29 2.39
C ALA A 77 -3.56 -14.35 1.34
N LEU A 78 -2.76 -14.88 0.42
CA LEU A 78 -2.23 -14.11 -0.71
C LEU A 78 -3.40 -13.60 -1.57
N MET A 79 -3.37 -12.32 -1.94
CA MET A 79 -4.37 -11.79 -2.86
C MET A 79 -4.20 -12.46 -4.24
N PRO A 80 -5.25 -13.06 -4.83
CA PRO A 80 -5.12 -13.95 -6.01
C PRO A 80 -4.49 -13.35 -7.28
N GLN A 81 -4.19 -12.05 -7.31
CA GLN A 81 -3.65 -11.33 -8.47
C GLN A 81 -2.28 -10.70 -8.19
N THR A 82 -1.63 -11.02 -7.06
CA THR A 82 -0.34 -10.43 -6.68
C THR A 82 0.73 -11.50 -6.49
N THR A 83 1.65 -11.62 -7.44
CA THR A 83 3.04 -11.99 -7.14
C THR A 83 3.81 -10.71 -6.78
N HIS A 84 4.94 -10.80 -6.07
CA HIS A 84 5.74 -9.61 -5.74
C HIS A 84 6.18 -8.92 -7.03
N ARG A 85 5.65 -7.71 -7.30
CA ARG A 85 5.78 -7.05 -8.60
C ARG A 85 6.02 -5.55 -8.44
N GLY A 86 6.71 -4.93 -9.40
CA GLY A 86 6.83 -3.47 -9.51
C GLY A 86 5.47 -2.78 -9.61
N VAL A 87 5.37 -1.61 -8.99
CA VAL A 87 4.14 -0.82 -8.88
C VAL A 87 4.33 0.62 -9.34
N ILE A 88 5.42 1.26 -8.89
CA ILE A 88 5.71 2.67 -9.14
C ILE A 88 7.16 2.99 -8.78
N CYS A 89 7.82 3.84 -9.58
CA CYS A 89 9.16 4.32 -9.30
C CYS A 89 9.16 5.36 -8.17
N MET A 90 10.25 5.43 -7.38
CA MET A 90 10.36 6.40 -6.29
C MET A 90 10.08 7.83 -6.78
N TRP A 91 10.61 8.20 -7.94
CA TRP A 91 10.44 9.55 -8.49
C TRP A 91 8.99 9.86 -8.88
N GLU A 92 8.18 8.86 -9.18
CA GLU A 92 6.78 9.05 -9.55
C GLU A 92 5.89 9.32 -8.31
N PHE A 93 6.36 9.03 -7.10
CA PHE A 93 5.60 9.35 -5.88
C PHE A 93 5.33 10.84 -5.68
N GLY A 94 6.17 11.74 -6.21
CA GLY A 94 5.88 13.17 -6.18
C GLY A 94 4.63 13.51 -7.00
N VAL A 95 4.49 12.90 -8.19
CA VAL A 95 3.30 13.02 -9.04
C VAL A 95 2.09 12.42 -8.34
N VAL A 96 2.22 11.23 -7.77
CA VAL A 96 1.10 10.58 -7.04
C VAL A 96 0.71 11.36 -5.79
N ALA A 97 1.65 12.00 -5.09
CA ALA A 97 1.35 12.85 -3.94
C ALA A 97 0.56 14.11 -4.37
N HIS A 98 0.93 14.73 -5.49
CA HIS A 98 0.17 15.82 -6.07
C HIS A 98 -1.25 15.38 -6.46
N GLU A 99 -1.36 14.25 -7.15
CA GLU A 99 -2.63 13.67 -7.59
C GLU A 99 -3.53 13.32 -6.40
N HIS A 100 -2.97 12.70 -5.37
CA HIS A 100 -3.66 12.43 -4.11
C HIS A 100 -4.22 13.72 -3.48
N ALA A 101 -3.45 14.82 -3.49
CA ALA A 101 -3.90 16.10 -2.96
C ALA A 101 -5.04 16.71 -3.81
N ALA A 102 -4.90 16.67 -5.14
CA ALA A 102 -5.94 17.15 -6.07
C ALA A 102 -7.24 16.36 -5.93
N TRP A 103 -7.16 15.04 -5.93
CA TRP A 103 -8.29 14.15 -5.73
C TRP A 103 -8.95 14.38 -4.36
N THR A 104 -8.17 14.56 -3.29
CA THR A 104 -8.70 14.86 -1.96
C THR A 104 -9.48 16.17 -1.93
N ARG A 105 -9.00 17.23 -2.61
CA ARG A 105 -9.75 18.49 -2.75
C ARG A 105 -11.05 18.27 -3.49
N TYR A 106 -11.02 17.57 -4.63
CA TYR A 106 -12.22 17.24 -5.40
C TYR A 106 -13.24 16.46 -4.56
N LEU A 107 -12.82 15.44 -3.81
CA LEU A 107 -13.71 14.65 -2.95
C LEU A 107 -14.41 15.48 -1.88
N ARG A 108 -13.83 16.60 -1.46
CA ARG A 108 -14.39 17.53 -0.45
C ARG A 108 -15.18 18.70 -1.06
N SER A 109 -15.21 18.84 -2.38
CA SER A 109 -15.97 19.88 -3.10
C SER A 109 -17.45 19.50 -3.31
N THR A 110 -18.21 20.37 -3.97
CA THR A 110 -19.57 20.08 -4.49
C THR A 110 -19.59 19.07 -5.63
N ARG A 111 -18.41 18.78 -6.24
CA ARG A 111 -18.22 17.85 -7.37
C ARG A 111 -19.02 18.22 -8.63
N ASP A 112 -19.32 19.50 -8.78
CA ASP A 112 -19.94 20.08 -9.97
C ASP A 112 -18.94 20.25 -11.12
N THR A 113 -19.40 20.81 -12.23
CA THR A 113 -18.59 21.01 -13.44
C THR A 113 -17.32 21.86 -13.17
N PRO A 114 -17.40 23.01 -12.45
CA PRO A 114 -16.19 23.72 -12.03
C PRO A 114 -15.20 22.88 -11.23
N ALA A 115 -15.65 22.13 -10.22
CA ALA A 115 -14.75 21.31 -9.40
C ALA A 115 -14.06 20.19 -10.21
N LYS A 116 -14.78 19.58 -11.16
CA LYS A 116 -14.19 18.58 -12.09
C LYS A 116 -13.13 19.20 -12.98
N ARG A 117 -13.38 20.42 -13.47
CA ARG A 117 -12.41 21.16 -14.28
C ARG A 117 -11.15 21.48 -13.48
N GLU A 118 -11.30 21.99 -12.27
CA GLU A 118 -10.15 22.29 -11.38
C GLU A 118 -9.28 21.05 -11.15
N TYR A 119 -9.90 19.89 -10.90
CA TYR A 119 -9.17 18.63 -10.79
C TYR A 119 -8.47 18.24 -12.10
N ALA A 120 -9.17 18.28 -13.23
CA ALA A 120 -8.62 17.89 -14.52
C ALA A 120 -7.49 18.80 -15.03
N GLU A 121 -7.47 20.07 -14.59
CA GLU A 121 -6.48 21.07 -14.94
C GLU A 121 -5.33 21.15 -13.90
N ALA A 122 -5.36 20.35 -12.82
CA ALA A 122 -4.31 20.32 -11.82
C ALA A 122 -3.02 19.74 -12.40
N LEU A 123 -1.92 20.49 -12.28
CA LEU A 123 -0.61 20.12 -12.80
C LEU A 123 0.46 20.24 -11.72
N LEU A 124 1.30 19.22 -11.62
CA LEU A 124 2.57 19.33 -10.90
C LEU A 124 3.58 20.05 -11.80
N THR A 125 4.18 21.12 -11.29
CA THR A 125 5.25 21.86 -11.98
C THR A 125 6.46 21.96 -11.06
N GLY A 126 7.67 21.94 -11.63
CA GLY A 126 8.93 21.95 -10.88
C GLY A 126 9.55 20.56 -10.71
N THR A 127 10.47 20.43 -9.76
CA THR A 127 11.22 19.20 -9.47
C THR A 127 10.50 18.37 -8.40
N ILE A 128 10.63 17.05 -8.51
CA ILE A 128 10.18 16.05 -7.52
C ILE A 128 11.30 15.77 -6.52
#